data_AF-A0AAE3NC45-F1
#
_entry.id   AF-A0AAE3NC45-F1
#
_cell.length_a   1.000
_cell.length_b   1.000
_cell.length_c   1.000
_cell.angle_alpha   90.00
_cell.angle_beta   90.00
_cell.angle_gamma   90.00
#
_symmetry.space_group_name_H-M   'P 1'
#
loop_
_entity.id
_entity.type
_entity.pdbx_description
1 polymer ?
#
loop_
_entity_poly.entity_id
_entity_poly.type
_entity_poly.pdbx_seq_one_letter_code
_entity_poly.pdbx_strand_id
1 'polypeptide(L)'
;MTASTAPVTAPAAVAATAAPQPSFIAPCGQPASAPLTRVALAYIEARFKLYLRFGEPARTHQLDRWRRSAAFLPGALFCRIRWQANDYGTVRWQLMVMQACTPLDGAQRIPGVQPGARLLLHAEGEGQVRAVLERIDAIEALGIAPVAVSPAYWRTLANRLAARLPLPEYTAERHAAWLAGRALP
;
A
#
# COMPACT_ATOMS: atom_id res chain seq x y z
N MET A 1 -53.54 31.76 39.58
CA MET A 1 -53.70 31.46 41.02
C MET A 1 -53.48 29.97 41.21
N THR A 2 -52.50 29.60 42.06
CA THR A 2 -52.44 28.39 42.93
C THR A 2 -52.84 27.02 42.37
N ALA A 3 -52.16 25.89 42.60
CA ALA A 3 -50.96 25.50 43.34
C ALA A 3 -50.76 23.98 43.10
N SER A 4 -49.57 23.44 43.46
CA SER A 4 -49.33 22.12 44.09
C SER A 4 -49.95 20.85 43.47
N THR A 5 -49.27 19.71 43.30
CA THR A 5 -48.28 19.04 44.17
C THR A 5 -47.76 17.81 43.41
N ALA A 6 -46.47 17.46 43.55
CA ALA A 6 -45.96 16.09 43.37
C ALA A 6 -46.41 15.23 44.60
N PRO A 7 -46.27 13.88 44.69
CA PRO A 7 -45.22 13.03 44.08
C PRO A 7 -45.67 11.59 43.69
N VAL A 8 -44.69 10.73 43.32
CA VAL A 8 -44.53 9.31 43.75
C VAL A 8 -44.10 8.33 42.61
N THR A 9 -42.89 7.77 42.82
CA THR A 9 -42.26 6.49 42.38
C THR A 9 -42.07 6.08 40.91
N ALA A 10 -40.78 6.02 40.55
CA ALA A 10 -39.99 4.90 39.99
C ALA A 10 -40.54 4.03 38.82
N PRO A 11 -39.75 3.87 37.74
CA PRO A 11 -39.79 2.67 36.92
C PRO A 11 -38.69 1.67 37.37
N ALA A 12 -39.11 0.42 37.52
CA ALA A 12 -38.24 -0.73 37.73
C ALA A 12 -37.37 -0.99 36.50
N ALA A 13 -36.05 -1.00 36.71
CA ALA A 13 -35.07 -1.45 35.74
C ALA A 13 -35.08 -2.99 35.69
N VAL A 14 -35.43 -3.56 34.54
CA VAL A 14 -35.19 -4.97 34.23
C VAL A 14 -33.92 -5.07 33.40
N ALA A 15 -33.04 -5.95 33.88
CA ALA A 15 -31.69 -6.20 33.40
C ALA A 15 -31.63 -6.65 31.95
N ALA A 16 -30.72 -6.06 31.19
CA ALA A 16 -30.13 -6.68 30.02
C ALA A 16 -28.64 -6.87 30.29
N THR A 17 -28.29 -8.09 30.69
CA THR A 17 -26.92 -8.59 30.81
C THR A 17 -26.30 -8.63 29.42
N ALA A 18 -25.60 -7.57 29.01
CA ALA A 18 -24.72 -7.59 27.85
C ALA A 18 -23.32 -8.01 28.30
N ALA A 19 -23.00 -9.29 28.07
CA ALA A 19 -21.68 -9.85 28.29
C ALA A 19 -20.60 -9.07 27.49
N PRO A 20 -19.41 -8.82 28.06
CA PRO A 20 -18.33 -8.15 27.36
C PRO A 20 -17.79 -9.06 26.26
N GLN A 21 -17.89 -8.57 25.03
CA GLN A 21 -17.30 -9.20 23.85
C GLN A 21 -15.78 -9.33 24.09
N PRO A 22 -15.15 -10.49 23.84
CA PRO A 22 -13.70 -10.63 24.00
C PRO A 22 -13.00 -9.76 22.97
N SER A 23 -12.41 -8.68 23.47
CA SER A 23 -11.41 -7.87 22.79
C SER A 23 -10.35 -8.81 22.22
N PHE A 24 -10.29 -8.95 20.90
CA PHE A 24 -9.13 -9.55 20.26
C PHE A 24 -7.95 -8.56 20.37
N ILE A 25 -7.38 -8.47 21.58
CA ILE A 25 -6.01 -8.02 21.76
C ILE A 25 -5.15 -9.16 21.23
N ALA A 26 -4.75 -9.08 19.97
CA ALA A 26 -3.60 -9.83 19.51
C ALA A 26 -2.35 -9.23 20.18
N PRO A 27 -1.46 -10.05 20.75
CA PRO A 27 -0.45 -9.61 21.70
C PRO A 27 0.62 -8.73 21.06
N CYS A 28 1.04 -7.69 21.78
CA CYS A 28 2.33 -7.05 21.58
C CYS A 28 3.44 -8.11 21.78
N GLY A 29 4.21 -8.36 20.73
CA GLY A 29 5.35 -9.27 20.78
C GLY A 29 6.25 -9.11 19.56
N GLN A 30 7.06 -8.04 19.53
CA GLN A 30 8.52 -8.05 19.32
C GLN A 30 9.02 -6.61 19.01
N PRO A 31 9.73 -5.91 19.93
CA PRO A 31 10.53 -4.75 19.58
C PRO A 31 12.00 -5.15 19.52
N ALA A 32 12.54 -5.46 18.34
CA ALA A 32 14.01 -5.50 18.05
C ALA A 32 14.33 -5.92 16.59
N SER A 33 13.72 -5.28 15.61
CA SER A 33 14.24 -5.26 14.24
C SER A 33 13.66 -4.02 13.59
N ALA A 34 14.47 -3.25 12.84
CA ALA A 34 14.00 -2.06 12.14
C ALA A 34 12.63 -2.33 11.48
N PRO A 35 11.64 -1.42 11.56
CA PRO A 35 10.26 -1.73 11.17
C PRO A 35 10.20 -2.12 9.69
N LEU A 36 10.24 -3.42 9.42
CA LEU A 36 10.17 -3.97 8.08
C LEU A 36 8.76 -3.72 7.56
N THR A 37 8.66 -3.11 6.39
CA THR A 37 7.37 -2.86 5.76
C THR A 37 6.85 -4.19 5.20
N ARG A 38 5.75 -4.69 5.77
CA ARG A 38 5.14 -5.95 5.36
C ARG A 38 4.01 -5.67 4.38
N VAL A 39 4.07 -6.28 3.21
CA VAL A 39 3.13 -6.13 2.11
C VAL A 39 2.43 -7.47 1.89
N ALA A 40 1.11 -7.46 2.05
CA ALA A 40 0.24 -8.61 1.78
C ALA A 40 0.05 -8.78 0.28
N LEU A 41 0.22 -10.03 -0.15
CA LEU A 41 0.01 -10.56 -1.49
C LEU A 41 -1.06 -11.64 -1.38
N ALA A 42 -1.91 -11.74 -2.39
CA ALA A 42 -2.96 -12.72 -2.38
C ALA A 42 -3.30 -13.15 -3.80
N TYR A 43 -3.52 -14.45 -3.96
CA TYR A 43 -3.84 -15.06 -5.23
C TYR A 43 -5.06 -15.95 -5.05
N ILE A 44 -6.17 -15.54 -5.65
CA ILE A 44 -7.40 -16.31 -5.76
C ILE A 44 -7.61 -16.53 -7.24
N GLU A 45 -7.62 -17.80 -7.63
CA GLU A 45 -7.78 -18.22 -9.01
C GLU A 45 -9.03 -17.58 -9.64
N ALA A 46 -8.89 -17.14 -10.89
CA ALA A 46 -9.88 -16.46 -11.71
C ALA A 46 -10.48 -15.13 -11.20
N ARG A 47 -10.37 -14.78 -9.90
CA ARG A 47 -11.07 -13.62 -9.32
C ARG A 47 -10.19 -12.51 -8.77
N PHE A 48 -9.03 -12.83 -8.19
CA PHE A 48 -8.22 -11.83 -7.52
C PHE A 48 -6.73 -12.15 -7.59
N LYS A 49 -5.95 -11.25 -8.17
CA LYS A 49 -4.49 -11.37 -8.24
C LYS A 49 -3.86 -10.12 -7.64
N LEU A 50 -3.13 -10.29 -6.55
CA LEU A 50 -2.35 -9.26 -5.90
C LEU A 50 -0.91 -9.74 -5.78
N TYR A 51 -0.06 -9.21 -6.64
CA TYR A 51 1.33 -9.62 -6.78
C TYR A 51 2.26 -8.41 -6.87
N LEU A 52 3.56 -8.67 -6.74
CA LEU A 52 4.60 -7.67 -6.94
C LEU A 52 5.12 -7.75 -8.37
N ARG A 53 5.17 -6.62 -9.08
CA ARG A 53 5.84 -6.54 -10.40
C ARG A 53 7.34 -6.41 -10.25
N PHE A 54 7.79 -5.63 -9.28
CA PHE A 54 9.19 -5.48 -8.91
C PHE A 54 9.32 -5.13 -7.43
N GLY A 55 10.50 -5.35 -6.88
CA GLY A 55 10.83 -5.19 -5.47
C GLY A 55 11.49 -6.44 -4.94
N GLU A 56 12.59 -6.27 -4.21
CA GLU A 56 13.33 -7.37 -3.60
C GLU A 56 12.84 -7.56 -2.16
N PRO A 57 12.01 -8.59 -1.88
CA PRO A 57 11.57 -8.84 -0.51
C PRO A 57 12.74 -9.42 0.29
N ALA A 58 13.06 -8.78 1.41
CA ALA A 58 14.06 -9.29 2.34
C ALA A 58 13.62 -10.60 2.99
N ARG A 59 12.31 -10.77 3.23
CA ARG A 59 11.71 -12.03 3.70
C ARG A 59 10.35 -12.24 3.07
N THR A 60 10.01 -13.48 2.74
CA THR A 60 8.66 -13.86 2.35
C THR A 60 8.09 -14.82 3.38
N HIS A 61 6.93 -14.48 3.95
CA HIS A 61 6.19 -15.31 4.88
C HIS A 61 4.88 -15.75 4.24
N GLN A 62 4.70 -17.05 4.06
CA GLN A 62 3.42 -17.60 3.63
C GLN A 62 2.44 -17.55 4.82
N LEU A 63 1.30 -16.87 4.62
CA LEU A 63 0.26 -16.76 5.66
C LEU A 63 -0.75 -17.88 5.49
N ASP A 64 -1.25 -18.06 4.26
CA ASP A 64 -2.22 -19.09 3.89
C ASP A 64 -1.82 -19.73 2.55
N ARG A 65 -2.57 -20.74 2.11
CA ARG A 65 -2.42 -21.33 0.76
C ARG A 65 -2.56 -20.30 -0.37
N TRP A 66 -3.29 -19.21 -0.14
CA TRP A 66 -3.59 -18.16 -1.13
C TRP A 66 -3.05 -16.79 -0.74
N ARG A 67 -2.51 -16.61 0.46
CA ARG A 67 -2.02 -15.32 0.97
C ARG A 67 -0.56 -15.44 1.37
N ARG A 68 0.26 -14.51 0.92
CA ARG A 68 1.68 -14.41 1.27
C ARG A 68 1.97 -12.99 1.72
N SER A 69 2.98 -12.80 2.55
CA SER A 69 3.43 -11.47 2.95
C SER A 69 4.91 -11.32 2.63
N ALA A 70 5.25 -10.26 1.92
CA ALA A 70 6.61 -9.87 1.59
C ALA A 70 7.04 -8.77 2.56
N ALA A 71 8.15 -8.98 3.28
CA ALA A 71 8.74 -7.99 4.17
C ALA A 71 9.89 -7.28 3.44
N PHE A 72 9.86 -5.96 3.48
CA PHE A 72 10.82 -5.08 2.83
C PHE A 72 11.61 -4.28 3.86
N LEU A 73 12.87 -4.02 3.53
CA LEU A 73 13.71 -3.10 4.30
C LEU A 73 13.17 -1.67 4.20
N PRO A 74 13.35 -0.84 5.24
CA PRO A 74 13.00 0.58 5.16
C PRO A 74 13.65 1.27 3.96
N GLY A 75 12.90 2.12 3.27
CA GLY A 75 13.39 2.83 2.07
C GLY A 75 13.40 2.01 0.77
N ALA A 76 13.14 0.69 0.82
CA ALA A 76 13.04 -0.15 -0.37
C ALA A 76 11.83 0.22 -1.25
N LEU A 77 12.05 0.30 -2.56
CA LEU A 77 11.00 0.53 -3.56
C LEU A 77 10.40 -0.79 -4.02
N PHE A 78 9.08 -0.83 -4.16
CA PHE A 78 8.37 -1.98 -4.69
C PHE A 78 7.11 -1.54 -5.45
N CYS A 79 6.72 -2.34 -6.44
CA CYS A 79 5.51 -2.14 -7.21
C CYS A 79 4.56 -3.29 -7.00
N ARG A 80 3.34 -2.96 -6.58
CA ARG A 80 2.26 -3.90 -6.35
C ARG A 80 1.17 -3.70 -7.41
N ILE A 81 0.78 -4.79 -8.04
CA ILE A 81 -0.34 -4.81 -8.99
C ILE A 81 -1.48 -5.59 -8.37
N ARG A 82 -2.66 -4.98 -8.38
CA ARG A 82 -3.93 -5.57 -7.99
C ARG A 82 -4.80 -5.69 -9.24
N TRP A 83 -5.16 -6.90 -9.57
CA TRP A 83 -6.15 -7.22 -10.57
C TRP A 83 -7.30 -7.99 -9.92
N GLN A 84 -8.53 -7.64 -10.25
CA GLN A 84 -9.73 -8.28 -9.75
C GLN A 84 -10.73 -8.39 -10.89
N ALA A 85 -11.30 -9.58 -11.05
CA ALA A 85 -12.39 -9.84 -11.97
C ALA A 85 -13.58 -10.45 -11.23
N ASN A 86 -14.77 -10.17 -11.75
CA ASN A 86 -16.01 -10.86 -11.40
C ASN A 86 -16.44 -11.71 -12.60
N ASP A 87 -17.61 -12.34 -12.47
CA ASP A 87 -18.16 -13.21 -13.51
C ASP A 87 -18.55 -12.43 -14.79
N TYR A 88 -18.51 -11.10 -14.77
CA TYR A 88 -18.82 -10.20 -15.88
C TYR A 88 -17.58 -9.53 -16.50
N GLY A 89 -16.38 -9.76 -15.97
CA GLY A 89 -15.12 -9.21 -16.49
C GLY A 89 -14.20 -8.59 -15.43
N THR A 90 -13.19 -7.84 -15.89
CA THR A 90 -12.23 -7.16 -15.01
C THR A 90 -12.92 -6.00 -14.28
N VAL A 91 -13.07 -6.12 -12.96
CA VAL A 91 -13.68 -5.10 -12.10
C VAL A 91 -12.66 -4.02 -11.74
N ARG A 92 -11.43 -4.42 -11.45
CA ARG A 92 -10.42 -3.50 -10.96
C ARG A 92 -9.04 -3.89 -11.46
N TRP A 93 -8.37 -2.91 -12.05
CA TRP A 93 -6.96 -3.00 -12.38
C TRP A 93 -6.25 -1.80 -11.77
N GLN A 94 -5.31 -2.06 -10.87
CA GLN A 94 -4.63 -1.05 -10.09
C GLN A 94 -3.14 -1.39 -10.00
N LEU A 95 -2.30 -0.39 -10.24
CA LEU A 95 -0.86 -0.46 -10.04
C LEU A 95 -0.46 0.60 -9.01
N MET A 96 0.37 0.21 -8.05
CA MET A 96 0.87 1.09 -7.01
C MET A 96 2.38 0.92 -6.87
N VAL A 97 3.13 1.99 -7.09
CA VAL A 97 4.56 2.05 -6.75
C VAL A 97 4.68 2.72 -5.39
N MET A 98 5.35 2.04 -4.48
CA MET A 98 5.45 2.43 -3.08
C MET A 98 6.89 2.30 -2.60
N GLN A 99 7.20 3.07 -1.58
CA GLN A 99 8.45 2.98 -0.85
C GLN A 99 8.16 2.56 0.59
N ALA A 100 8.90 1.57 1.09
CA ALA A 100 8.85 1.15 2.48
C ALA A 100 9.17 2.33 3.40
N CYS A 101 8.32 2.59 4.38
CA CYS A 101 8.50 3.71 5.29
C CYS A 101 9.75 3.52 6.15
N THR A 102 10.53 4.60 6.29
CA THR A 102 11.47 4.73 7.39
C THR A 102 10.73 5.21 8.64
N PRO A 103 11.22 4.94 9.86
CA PRO A 103 10.54 5.34 11.08
C PRO A 103 10.32 6.86 11.23
N LEU A 104 11.01 7.71 10.44
CA LEU A 104 10.81 9.16 10.40
C LEU A 104 9.94 9.65 9.21
N ASP A 105 9.65 8.79 8.22
CA ASP A 105 8.86 9.20 7.06
C ASP A 105 7.36 9.19 7.34
N GLY A 106 6.62 10.10 6.71
CA GLY A 106 5.16 10.09 6.73
C GLY A 106 4.60 8.79 6.15
N ALA A 107 3.95 7.98 7.00
CA ALA A 107 3.39 6.69 6.60
C ALA A 107 1.95 6.85 6.09
N GLN A 108 1.70 6.42 4.85
CA GLN A 108 0.33 6.28 4.35
C GLN A 108 -0.20 4.90 4.70
N ARG A 109 -1.39 4.85 5.30
CA ARG A 109 -2.09 3.59 5.56
C ARG A 109 -2.66 3.05 4.25
N ILE A 110 -2.06 1.96 3.78
CA ILE A 110 -2.49 1.26 2.57
C ILE A 110 -2.99 -0.12 3.00
N PRO A 111 -4.18 -0.56 2.54
CA PRO A 111 -4.69 -1.89 2.86
C PRO A 111 -3.68 -2.99 2.49
N GLY A 112 -3.40 -3.85 3.46
CA GLY A 112 -2.42 -4.92 3.32
C GLY A 112 -0.96 -4.47 3.45
N VAL A 113 -0.66 -3.22 3.82
CA VAL A 113 0.69 -2.76 4.13
C VAL A 113 0.76 -2.32 5.59
N GLN A 114 1.70 -2.86 6.35
CA GLN A 114 1.91 -2.54 7.77
C GLN A 114 3.42 -2.30 8.02
N PRO A 115 3.83 -1.27 8.77
CA PRO A 115 3.00 -0.24 9.43
C PRO A 115 2.37 0.79 8.45
N GLY A 116 2.93 0.89 7.25
CA GLY A 116 2.48 1.76 6.16
C GLY A 116 3.52 1.81 5.05
N ALA A 117 3.24 2.54 3.99
CA ALA A 117 4.23 2.82 2.95
C ALA A 117 4.02 4.24 2.41
N ARG A 118 5.07 4.80 1.82
CA ARG A 118 4.99 6.05 1.10
C ARG A 118 4.53 5.76 -0.33
N LEU A 119 3.32 6.17 -0.67
CA LEU A 119 2.80 6.04 -2.04
C LEU A 119 3.52 7.03 -2.96
N LEU A 120 4.06 6.52 -4.06
CA LEU A 120 4.76 7.35 -5.06
C LEU A 120 3.95 7.47 -6.33
N LEU A 121 3.34 6.37 -6.77
CA LEU A 121 2.49 6.32 -7.95
C LEU A 121 1.30 5.43 -7.68
N HIS A 122 0.14 5.91 -8.11
CA HIS A 122 -1.09 5.14 -8.17
C HIS A 122 -1.72 5.32 -9.55
N ALA A 123 -1.93 4.21 -10.25
CA ALA A 123 -2.68 4.16 -11.49
C ALA A 123 -3.84 3.18 -11.32
N GLU A 124 -5.01 3.57 -11.82
CA GLU A 124 -6.21 2.73 -11.85
C GLU A 124 -6.80 2.72 -13.27
N GLY A 125 -7.27 1.55 -13.69
CA GLY A 125 -7.78 1.31 -15.02
C GLY A 125 -6.72 0.78 -16.00
N GLU A 126 -7.19 0.06 -17.01
CA GLU A 126 -6.35 -0.61 -18.00
C GLU A 126 -5.38 0.33 -18.71
N GLY A 127 -5.88 1.42 -19.30
CA GLY A 127 -5.03 2.32 -20.08
C GLY A 127 -3.92 2.97 -19.26
N GLN A 128 -4.23 3.42 -18.03
CA GLN A 128 -3.23 4.05 -17.15
C GLN A 128 -2.21 3.03 -16.63
N VAL A 129 -2.68 1.84 -16.22
CA VAL A 129 -1.77 0.79 -15.75
C VAL A 129 -0.86 0.31 -16.88
N ARG A 130 -1.40 0.12 -18.09
CA ARG A 130 -0.63 -0.23 -19.28
C ARG A 130 0.42 0.82 -19.62
N ALA A 131 0.04 2.09 -19.63
CA ALA A 131 0.98 3.17 -19.92
C ALA A 131 2.12 3.25 -18.88
N VAL A 132 1.84 2.95 -17.60
CA VAL A 132 2.88 2.87 -16.57
C VAL A 132 3.76 1.62 -16.74
N LEU A 133 3.18 0.48 -17.09
CA LEU A 133 3.94 -0.74 -17.39
C LEU A 133 4.88 -0.52 -18.58
N GLU A 134 4.41 0.11 -19.65
CA GLU A 134 5.26 0.47 -20.80
C GLU A 134 6.44 1.36 -20.40
N ARG A 135 6.26 2.26 -19.42
CA ARG A 135 7.37 3.06 -18.88
C ARG A 135 8.32 2.24 -18.02
N ILE A 136 7.81 1.30 -17.24
CA ILE A 136 8.66 0.38 -16.46
C ILE A 136 9.48 -0.48 -17.42
N ASP A 137 8.86 -1.04 -18.46
CA ASP A 137 9.52 -1.89 -19.43
C ASP A 137 10.59 -1.10 -20.24
N ALA A 138 10.32 0.18 -20.56
CA ALA A 138 11.31 1.07 -21.17
C ALA A 138 12.53 1.33 -20.25
N ILE A 139 12.32 1.42 -18.93
CA ILE A 139 13.41 1.56 -17.96
C ILE A 139 14.20 0.25 -17.81
N GLU A 140 13.50 -0.89 -17.76
CA GLU A 140 14.13 -2.22 -17.75
C GLU A 140 14.97 -2.44 -19.01
N ALA A 141 14.51 -1.96 -20.17
CA ALA A 141 15.24 -2.00 -21.45
C ALA A 141 16.53 -1.18 -21.44
N LEU A 142 16.63 -0.14 -20.60
CA LEU A 142 17.88 0.61 -20.36
C LEU A 142 18.85 -0.14 -19.43
N GLY A 143 18.48 -1.34 -18.93
CA GLY A 143 19.25 -2.11 -17.96
C GLY A 143 19.16 -1.57 -16.54
N ILE A 144 18.22 -0.66 -16.26
CA ILE A 144 18.06 -0.04 -14.94
C ILE A 144 16.98 -0.81 -14.19
N ALA A 145 17.32 -1.31 -13.00
CA ALA A 145 16.34 -1.94 -12.14
C ALA A 145 15.29 -0.90 -11.70
N PRO A 146 13.97 -1.15 -11.84
CA PRO A 146 12.93 -0.19 -11.44
C PRO A 146 12.99 0.23 -9.95
N VAL A 147 13.56 -0.64 -9.11
CA VAL A 147 13.84 -0.39 -7.69
C VAL A 147 14.94 0.64 -7.44
N ALA A 148 15.82 0.86 -8.43
CA ALA A 148 16.88 1.86 -8.39
C ALA A 148 16.44 3.19 -9.00
N VAL A 149 15.23 3.30 -9.55
CA VAL A 149 14.73 4.57 -10.10
C VAL A 149 14.43 5.56 -8.99
N SER A 150 14.66 6.85 -9.26
CA SER A 150 14.47 7.89 -8.25
C SER A 150 13.00 7.97 -7.76
N PRO A 151 12.74 8.04 -6.44
CA PRO A 151 11.38 8.24 -5.91
C PRO A 151 10.70 9.52 -6.43
N ALA A 152 11.49 10.55 -6.74
CA ALA A 152 11.00 11.81 -7.31
C ALA A 152 10.49 11.65 -8.75
N TYR A 153 11.10 10.78 -9.55
CA TYR A 153 10.61 10.45 -10.89
C TYR A 153 9.23 9.79 -10.81
N TRP A 154 9.06 8.79 -9.92
CA TRP A 154 7.77 8.13 -9.71
C TRP A 154 6.66 9.11 -9.32
N ARG A 155 6.94 10.10 -8.46
CA ARG A 155 5.99 11.17 -8.12
C ARG A 155 5.66 12.07 -9.30
N THR A 156 6.66 12.46 -10.08
CA THR A 156 6.46 13.26 -11.31
C THR A 156 5.59 12.50 -12.31
N LEU A 157 5.85 11.20 -12.47
CA LEU A 157 5.07 10.31 -13.33
C LEU A 157 3.61 10.23 -12.85
N ALA A 158 3.38 10.07 -11.54
CA ALA A 158 2.05 10.06 -10.94
C ALA A 158 1.29 11.38 -11.14
N ASN A 159 1.97 12.51 -10.92
CA ASN A 159 1.37 13.84 -11.12
C ASN A 159 0.97 14.06 -12.58
N ARG A 160 1.82 13.66 -13.54
CA ARG A 160 1.51 13.78 -14.97
C ARG A 160 0.41 12.82 -15.41
N LEU A 161 0.38 11.61 -14.86
CA LEU A 161 -0.68 10.64 -15.10
C LEU A 161 -2.04 11.18 -14.61
N ALA A 162 -2.08 11.75 -13.40
CA ALA A 162 -3.28 12.42 -12.87
C ALA A 162 -3.70 13.63 -13.72
N ALA A 163 -2.73 14.39 -14.24
CA ALA A 163 -2.97 15.53 -15.14
C ALA A 163 -3.24 15.13 -16.60
N ARG A 164 -3.22 13.82 -16.95
CA ARG A 164 -3.36 13.30 -18.33
C ARG A 164 -2.36 13.91 -19.31
N LEU A 165 -1.17 14.25 -18.83
CA LEU A 165 -0.07 14.80 -19.61
C LEU A 165 0.85 13.69 -20.14
N PRO A 166 1.65 13.96 -21.18
CA PRO A 166 2.61 13.00 -21.70
C PRO A 166 3.58 12.55 -20.59
N LEU A 167 3.71 11.23 -20.47
CA LEU A 167 4.54 10.59 -19.46
C LEU A 167 6.01 10.94 -19.73
N PRO A 168 6.77 11.37 -18.72
CA PRO A 168 8.17 11.73 -18.88
C PRO A 168 9.00 10.47 -19.12
N GLU A 169 9.93 10.55 -20.06
CA GLU A 169 10.93 9.51 -20.26
C GLU A 169 11.98 9.55 -19.15
N TYR A 170 12.53 8.39 -18.81
CA TYR A 170 13.61 8.25 -17.86
C TYR A 170 14.89 7.93 -18.64
N THR A 171 15.88 8.81 -18.55
CA THR A 171 17.15 8.66 -19.26
C THR A 171 18.25 8.17 -18.32
N ALA A 172 19.26 7.49 -18.88
CA ALA A 172 20.43 7.03 -18.12
C ALA A 172 21.19 8.20 -17.47
N GLU A 173 21.28 9.35 -18.14
CA GLU A 173 21.89 10.57 -17.57
C GLU A 173 21.17 11.03 -16.29
N ARG A 174 19.84 11.02 -16.30
CA ARG A 174 19.03 11.36 -15.13
C ARG A 174 19.23 10.37 -13.99
N HIS A 175 19.42 9.09 -14.33
CA HIS A 175 19.75 8.06 -13.37
C HIS A 175 21.13 8.29 -12.73
N ALA A 176 22.14 8.58 -13.54
CA ALA A 176 23.49 8.89 -13.07
C ALA A 176 23.51 10.13 -12.17
N ALA A 177 22.81 11.21 -12.55
CA ALA A 177 22.68 12.41 -11.73
C ALA A 177 22.00 12.14 -10.37
N TRP A 178 20.97 11.27 -10.36
CA TRP A 178 20.33 10.86 -9.12
C TRP A 178 21.25 10.01 -8.24
N LEU A 179 22.01 9.07 -8.82
CA LEU A 179 23.00 8.27 -8.10
C LEU A 179 24.08 9.17 -7.49
N ALA A 180 24.58 10.15 -8.25
CA ALA A 180 25.55 11.13 -7.77
C ALA A 180 24.98 11.96 -6.61
N GLY A 181 23.75 12.46 -6.74
CA GLY A 181 23.07 13.20 -5.67
C GLY A 181 22.79 12.37 -4.41
N ARG A 182 22.72 11.05 -4.53
CA ARG A 182 22.54 10.13 -3.40
C ARG A 182 23.84 9.79 -2.68
N ALA A 183 24.98 10.00 -3.35
CA ALA A 183 26.32 9.83 -2.78
C ALA A 183 26.82 11.09 -2.06
N LEU A 184 26.09 12.21 -2.17
CA LEU A 184 26.38 13.43 -1.43
C LEU A 184 25.82 13.32 0.01
N PRO A 185 26.63 13.65 1.04
CA PRO A 185 26.25 13.55 2.46
C PRO A 185 25.24 14.61 2.91
#